data_AF-D2MPY2-F1
#
_entry.id   AF-D2MPY2-F1
#
_cell.length_a   1.000
_cell.length_b   1.000
_cell.length_c   1.000
_cell.angle_alpha   90.00
_cell.angle_beta   90.00
_cell.angle_gamma   90.00
#
_symmetry.space_group_name_H-M   'P 1'
#
loop_
_entity.id
_entity.type
_entity.pdbx_description
1 polymer ?
#
loop_
_entity_poly.entity_id
_entity_poly.type
_entity_poly.pdbx_seq_one_letter_code
_entity_poly.pdbx_strand_id
1 'polypeptide(L)'
;MQAIRELYKIGRGPSSSHTLAPERACRLFVQEFGNYPYYVVELYGSLSLTGKGHNTDLIIQETLPGEVEFKWNLEWKESFPNGFYVKALNEKKKWNMSGRFFLWEEEVFRF
;
A
#
# COMPACT_ATOMS: atom_id res chain seq x y z
N MET A 1 24.22 -24.65 -10.93
CA MET A 1 23.15 -24.32 -11.90
C MET A 1 21.83 -24.31 -11.14
N GLN A 2 21.38 -23.16 -10.67
CA GLN A 2 20.02 -23.00 -10.15
C GLN A 2 19.12 -22.64 -11.32
N ALA A 3 18.10 -23.47 -11.52
CA ALA A 3 17.20 -23.43 -12.65
C ALA A 3 16.42 -22.11 -12.68
N ILE A 4 16.37 -21.53 -13.87
CA ILE A 4 15.45 -20.47 -14.28
C ILE A 4 14.01 -20.96 -14.00
N ARG A 5 13.39 -20.43 -12.95
CA ARG A 5 11.94 -20.56 -12.69
C ARG A 5 11.35 -19.16 -12.44
N GLU A 6 11.85 -18.18 -13.16
CA GLU A 6 11.05 -17.01 -13.49
C GLU A 6 10.18 -17.44 -14.66
N LEU A 7 8.86 -17.37 -14.52
CA LEU A 7 7.87 -17.10 -15.57
C LEU A 7 6.47 -17.50 -15.08
N TYR A 8 5.69 -16.46 -14.79
CA TYR A 8 4.23 -16.41 -14.61
C TYR A 8 3.61 -17.04 -13.35
N LYS A 9 3.60 -16.24 -12.27
CA LYS A 9 2.56 -16.33 -11.24
C LYS A 9 1.53 -15.24 -11.50
N ILE A 10 0.28 -15.64 -11.69
CA ILE A 10 -0.86 -14.80 -12.09
C ILE A 10 -1.16 -13.81 -10.94
N GLY A 11 -0.63 -12.59 -11.03
CA GLY A 11 -1.05 -11.44 -10.23
C GLY A 11 -2.07 -10.59 -11.02
N ARG A 12 -3.08 -10.04 -10.34
CA ARG A 12 -4.17 -9.24 -10.96
C ARG A 12 -3.76 -7.80 -11.35
N GLY A 13 -2.54 -7.61 -11.87
CA GLY A 13 -2.08 -6.29 -12.33
C GLY A 13 -0.72 -6.35 -13.02
N PRO A 14 -0.35 -5.33 -13.82
CA PRO A 14 0.87 -5.34 -14.63
C PRO A 14 2.17 -5.35 -13.81
N SER A 15 2.11 -5.09 -12.50
CA SER A 15 3.26 -5.12 -11.58
C SER A 15 2.84 -5.54 -10.15
N SER A 16 3.42 -6.62 -9.60
CA SER A 16 3.10 -7.13 -8.25
C SER A 16 3.27 -6.09 -7.13
N SER A 17 4.25 -5.18 -7.26
CA SER A 17 4.52 -4.12 -6.28
C SER A 17 3.46 -3.02 -6.23
N HIS A 18 2.61 -2.93 -7.26
CA HIS A 18 1.54 -1.94 -7.38
C HIS A 18 0.14 -2.54 -7.12
N THR A 19 0.08 -3.85 -6.93
CA THR A 19 -1.18 -4.61 -6.80
C THR A 19 -1.16 -5.47 -5.54
N LEU A 20 -0.31 -6.50 -5.49
CA LEU A 20 -0.29 -7.48 -4.40
C LEU A 20 0.35 -6.92 -3.12
N ALA A 21 1.42 -6.13 -3.25
CA ALA A 21 2.12 -5.60 -2.10
C ALA A 21 1.28 -4.54 -1.33
N PRO A 22 0.58 -3.60 -2.00
CA PRO A 22 -0.36 -2.68 -1.35
C PRO A 22 -1.55 -3.40 -0.68
N GLU A 23 -2.12 -4.41 -1.35
CA GLU A 23 -3.18 -5.25 -0.77
C GLU A 23 -2.70 -5.91 0.53
N ARG A 24 -1.56 -6.59 0.49
CA ARG A 24 -0.96 -7.26 1.66
C ARG A 24 -0.72 -6.28 2.80
N ALA A 25 -0.14 -5.12 2.51
CA ALA A 25 0.12 -4.08 3.50
C ALA A 25 -1.17 -3.57 4.17
N CYS A 26 -2.22 -3.32 3.40
CA CYS A 26 -3.52 -2.90 3.94
C CYS A 26 -4.19 -4.00 4.77
N ARG A 27 -4.14 -5.26 4.33
CA ARG A 27 -4.65 -6.40 5.11
C ARG A 27 -3.93 -6.55 6.44
N LEU A 28 -2.59 -6.44 6.44
CA LEU A 28 -1.79 -6.48 7.66
C LEU A 28 -2.16 -5.35 8.61
N PHE A 29 -2.35 -4.13 8.09
CA PHE A 29 -2.82 -3.00 8.90
C PHE A 29 -4.16 -3.29 9.58
N VAL A 30 -5.15 -3.77 8.83
CA VAL A 30 -6.50 -4.06 9.34
C VAL A 30 -6.49 -5.22 10.34
N GLN A 31 -5.69 -6.27 10.09
CA GLN A 31 -5.57 -7.40 11.01
C GLN A 31 -5.04 -6.99 12.38
N GLU A 32 -4.20 -5.98 12.43
CA GLU A 32 -3.54 -5.56 13.67
C GLU A 32 -4.31 -4.47 14.41
N PHE A 33 -4.78 -3.44 13.70
CA PHE A 33 -5.43 -2.29 14.31
C PHE A 33 -6.97 -2.40 14.27
N GLY A 34 -7.51 -3.34 13.52
CA GLY A 34 -8.95 -3.50 13.31
C GLY A 34 -9.50 -2.57 12.23
N ASN A 35 -10.83 -2.50 12.19
CA ASN A 35 -11.57 -1.74 11.19
C ASN A 35 -11.83 -0.31 11.66
N TYR A 36 -11.55 0.65 10.79
CA TYR A 36 -11.85 2.06 10.98
C TYR A 36 -12.75 2.61 9.86
N PRO A 37 -13.56 3.64 10.15
CA PRO A 37 -14.46 4.25 9.17
C PRO A 37 -13.73 5.09 8.11
N TYR A 38 -12.54 5.61 8.44
CA TYR A 38 -11.79 6.54 7.60
C TYR A 38 -10.30 6.19 7.60
N TYR A 39 -9.66 6.25 6.44
CA TYR A 39 -8.24 6.03 6.24
C TYR A 39 -7.63 7.13 5.39
N VAL A 40 -6.38 7.49 5.68
CA VAL A 40 -5.56 8.35 4.82
C VAL A 40 -4.35 7.54 4.39
N VAL A 41 -4.18 7.40 3.09
CA VAL A 41 -3.11 6.63 2.46
C VAL A 41 -2.19 7.58 1.73
N GLU A 42 -0.97 7.71 2.20
CA GLU A 42 0.03 8.62 1.65
C GLU A 42 1.04 7.78 0.85
N LEU A 43 0.96 7.84 -0.47
CA LEU A 43 1.80 7.10 -1.43
C LEU A 43 2.97 7.98 -1.86
N TYR A 44 4.14 7.36 -2.02
CA TYR A 44 5.36 8.09 -2.32
C TYR A 44 6.24 7.42 -3.37
N GLY A 45 7.21 8.18 -3.88
CA GLY A 45 8.20 7.69 -4.84
C GLY A 45 7.55 7.24 -6.15
N SER A 46 7.99 6.10 -6.70
CA SER A 46 7.47 5.62 -7.99
C SER A 46 6.01 5.14 -7.95
N LEU A 47 5.54 4.70 -6.76
CA LEU A 47 4.11 4.43 -6.51
C LEU A 47 3.27 5.70 -6.63
N SER A 48 3.78 6.85 -6.17
CA SER A 48 3.04 8.10 -6.27
C SER A 48 2.90 8.58 -7.71
N LEU A 49 3.87 8.26 -8.57
CA LEU A 49 3.91 8.68 -9.97
C LEU A 49 3.02 7.82 -10.86
N THR A 50 2.93 6.53 -10.58
CA THR A 50 2.28 5.57 -11.49
C THR A 50 1.04 4.88 -10.89
N GLY A 51 0.75 5.07 -9.60
CA GLY A 51 -0.31 4.34 -8.89
C GLY A 51 -1.72 4.58 -9.42
N LYS A 52 -2.05 5.79 -9.89
CA LYS A 52 -3.33 6.10 -10.57
C LYS A 52 -3.53 5.33 -11.89
N GLY A 53 -2.46 4.86 -12.53
CA GLY A 53 -2.49 4.12 -13.79
C GLY A 53 -2.33 2.60 -13.63
N HIS A 54 -2.03 2.12 -12.41
CA HIS A 54 -1.75 0.70 -12.12
C HIS A 54 -2.76 0.07 -11.14
N ASN A 55 -3.92 0.71 -10.94
CA ASN A 55 -4.99 0.25 -10.06
C ASN A 55 -4.60 0.13 -8.58
N THR A 56 -3.53 0.80 -8.15
CA THR A 56 -3.09 0.74 -6.76
C THR A 56 -4.14 1.36 -5.82
N ASP A 57 -4.77 2.46 -6.25
CA ASP A 57 -5.84 3.12 -5.53
C ASP A 57 -7.09 2.23 -5.39
N LEU A 58 -7.49 1.58 -6.47
CA LEU A 58 -8.62 0.63 -6.49
C LEU A 58 -8.41 -0.50 -5.48
N ILE A 59 -7.24 -1.13 -5.50
CA ILE A 59 -6.94 -2.28 -4.64
C ILE A 59 -6.90 -1.87 -3.17
N ILE A 60 -6.34 -0.70 -2.87
CA ILE A 60 -6.31 -0.18 -1.51
C ILE A 60 -7.73 0.14 -1.03
N GLN A 61 -8.58 0.72 -1.88
CA GLN A 61 -9.99 0.96 -1.58
C GLN A 61 -10.78 -0.34 -1.37
N GLU A 62 -10.56 -1.37 -2.19
CA GLU A 62 -11.23 -2.67 -2.03
C GLU A 62 -10.78 -3.42 -0.77
N THR A 63 -9.54 -3.17 -0.32
CA THR A 63 -8.97 -3.87 0.83
C THR A 63 -9.34 -3.21 2.16
N LEU A 64 -9.41 -1.88 2.21
CA LEU A 64 -9.73 -1.15 3.43
C LEU A 64 -11.26 -1.05 3.63
N PRO A 65 -11.80 -1.40 4.80
CA PRO A 65 -13.25 -1.48 5.02
C PRO A 65 -13.95 -0.11 5.19
N GLY A 66 -13.29 0.99 4.87
CA GLY A 66 -13.77 2.35 5.15
C GLY A 66 -13.42 3.33 4.02
N GLU A 67 -13.75 4.61 4.22
CA GLU A 67 -13.47 5.66 3.24
C GLU A 67 -11.96 5.96 3.20
N VAL A 68 -11.36 5.92 2.01
CA VAL A 68 -9.92 6.11 1.83
C VAL A 68 -9.64 7.43 1.11
N GLU A 69 -8.86 8.29 1.75
CA GLU A 69 -8.27 9.49 1.15
C GLU A 69 -6.84 9.20 0.69
N PHE A 70 -6.54 9.46 -0.58
CA PHE A 70 -5.19 9.28 -1.11
C PHE A 70 -4.42 10.60 -1.18
N LYS A 71 -3.20 10.60 -0.63
CA LYS A 71 -2.22 11.68 -0.80
C LYS A 71 -1.03 11.16 -1.61
N TRP A 72 -0.68 11.90 -2.64
CA TRP A 72 0.33 11.52 -3.61
C TRP A 72 1.51 12.48 -3.46
N ASN A 73 2.61 12.00 -2.87
CA ASN A 73 3.76 12.81 -2.51
C ASN A 73 5.03 12.34 -3.24
N LEU A 74 5.66 13.22 -4.03
CA LEU A 74 6.89 12.88 -4.75
C LEU A 74 8.13 12.91 -3.85
N GLU A 75 8.10 13.73 -2.80
CA GLU A 75 9.20 13.87 -1.86
C GLU A 75 9.22 12.71 -0.87
N TRP A 76 10.09 11.75 -1.14
CA TRP A 76 10.34 10.59 -0.28
C TRP A 76 11.73 10.69 0.32
N LYS A 77 11.80 10.81 1.66
CA LYS A 77 13.07 10.96 2.39
C LYS A 77 13.65 9.64 2.89
N GLU A 78 12.96 8.51 2.68
CA GLU A 78 13.39 7.20 3.18
C GLU A 78 14.30 6.48 2.17
N SER A 79 15.15 5.57 2.64
CA SER A 79 16.15 4.86 1.83
C SER A 79 15.57 3.83 0.83
N PHE A 80 14.27 3.54 0.90
CA PHE A 80 13.62 2.58 0.02
C PHE A 80 12.97 3.29 -1.17
N PRO A 81 12.96 2.72 -2.39
CA PRO A 81 12.43 3.40 -3.57
C PRO A 81 10.89 3.57 -3.55
N ASN A 82 10.21 2.74 -2.77
CA ASN A 82 8.76 2.56 -2.79
C ASN A 82 8.21 2.32 -1.39
N GLY A 83 7.17 3.06 -1.03
CA GLY A 83 6.46 2.85 0.22
C GLY A 83 5.29 3.80 0.38
N PHE A 84 4.52 3.56 1.43
CA PHE A 84 3.36 4.35 1.75
C PHE A 84 3.03 4.30 3.25
N TYR A 85 2.29 5.32 3.69
CA TYR A 85 1.77 5.40 5.04
C TYR A 85 0.26 5.18 5.02
N VAL A 86 -0.23 4.40 5.99
CA VAL A 86 -1.67 4.26 6.25
C VAL A 86 -1.96 4.89 7.59
N LYS A 87 -2.89 5.83 7.64
CA LYS A 87 -3.38 6.45 8.87
C LYS A 87 -4.84 6.10 9.03
N ALA A 88 -5.21 5.51 10.16
CA ALA A 88 -6.58 5.27 10.54
C ALA A 88 -7.14 6.44 11.35
N LEU A 89 -8.33 6.88 10.96
CA LEU A 89 -9.06 7.97 11.59
C LEU A 89 -10.35 7.41 12.21
N ASN A 90 -10.77 7.99 13.34
CA ASN A 90 -12.06 7.66 13.95
C ASN A 90 -13.24 8.39 13.28
N GLU A 91 -14.47 8.16 13.75
CA GLU A 91 -15.70 8.79 13.21
C GLU A 91 -15.67 10.33 13.21
N LYS A 92 -14.86 10.95 14.08
CA LYS A 92 -14.67 12.41 14.14
C LYS A 92 -13.52 12.89 13.25
N LYS A 93 -13.01 12.03 12.35
CA LYS A 93 -11.81 12.27 11.53
C LYS A 93 -10.58 12.68 12.34
N LYS A 94 -10.48 12.23 13.61
CA LYS A 94 -9.27 12.39 14.42
C LYS A 94 -8.34 11.20 14.22
N TRP A 95 -7.04 11.48 14.15
CA TRP A 95 -6.00 10.47 14.09
C TRP A 95 -6.08 9.52 15.28
N ASN A 96 -6.04 8.22 14.97
CA ASN A 96 -6.06 7.15 15.96
C ASN A 96 -4.78 6.32 15.87
N MET A 97 -4.50 5.75 14.69
CA MET A 97 -3.34 4.87 14.47
C MET A 97 -2.69 5.17 13.12
N SER A 98 -1.41 4.80 12.98
CA SER A 98 -0.69 4.83 11.71
C SER A 98 0.25 3.65 11.53
N GLY A 99 0.36 3.17 10.31
CA GLY A 99 1.30 2.15 9.89
C GLY A 99 2.16 2.66 8.73
N ARG A 100 3.45 2.35 8.77
CA ARG A 100 4.40 2.65 7.71
C ARG A 100 4.78 1.36 7.00
N PHE A 101 4.65 1.35 5.69
CA PHE A 101 4.90 0.18 4.85
C PHE A 101 5.89 0.52 3.74
N PHE A 102 6.93 -0.30 3.61
CA PHE A 102 7.83 -0.28 2.46
C PHE A 102 7.52 -1.44 1.54
N LEU A 103 7.57 -1.16 0.25
CA LEU A 103 7.27 -2.13 -0.80
C LEU A 103 8.54 -2.43 -1.58
N TRP A 104 8.94 -3.69 -1.60
CA TRP A 104 10.07 -4.16 -2.40
C TRP A 104 9.65 -5.42 -3.15
N GLU A 105 9.57 -5.33 -4.49
CA GLU A 105 9.11 -6.42 -5.36
C GLU A 105 7.72 -6.96 -4.96
N GLU A 106 7.68 -8.04 -4.16
CA GLU A 106 6.44 -8.66 -3.63
C GLU A 106 6.39 -8.67 -2.10
N GLU A 107 7.43 -8.18 -1.44
CA GLU A 107 7.57 -8.14 0.01
C GLU A 107 7.10 -6.81 0.59
N VAL A 108 6.50 -6.90 1.77
CA VAL A 108 6.03 -5.76 2.55
C VAL A 108 6.85 -5.73 3.84
N PHE A 109 7.63 -4.66 4.01
CA PHE A 109 8.38 -4.42 5.24
C PHE A 109 7.66 -3.36 6.07
N ARG A 110 7.52 -3.62 7.37
CA ARG A 110 6.85 -2.72 8.32
C ARG A 110 7.84 -2.23 9.36
N PHE A 111 7.73 -0.94 9.69
CA PHE A 111 8.58 -0.25 10.66
C PHE A 111 7.80 0.80 11.46
#